data_AF-Q9PQI4-F1
#
_entry.id   AF-Q9PQI4-F1
#
_cell.length_a   1.000
_cell.length_b   1.000
_cell.length_c   1.000
_cell.angle_alpha   90.00
_cell.angle_beta   90.00
_cell.angle_gamma   90.00
#
_symmetry.space_group_name_H-M   'P 1'
#
loop_
_entity.id
_entity.type
_entity.pdbx_description
1 polymer ?
#
loop_
_entity_poly.entity_id
_entity_poly.type
_entity_poly.pdbx_seq_one_letter_code
_entity_poly.pdbx_strand_id
1 'polypeptide(L)'
;MNNNQVDDELDLENFNYQKALEIPNIKAINLTEEEFNLYFWDIVEVYRSYLNNLNNQNDSYYIYQLNRNEYNHLCLVVVKKENKVDKIKRNYILNTIKNMDYNISLADDSQIFSKKTEILDANLLAERNKLINFFLEEARKNKKNTLIKNNNQQPKSAFIYGDFSVGKSIITQAYTNTISLKYNLKIAYITLNDLFKNVIQFFNYKDTSDLVINELVNLLSNVDVLVIDDFSSVNLNYWSISTILMPIIENRLKSTRQTIFISNFSIEQLINSTKNTTNIEEQKTKLRLFNRIEYLTYGNIFKITGPSVFKVVNNS
;
A
#
# COMPACT_ATOMS: atom_id res chain seq x y z
N MET A 1 25.63 -0.52 19.32
CA MET A 1 26.55 -1.09 18.31
C MET A 1 25.80 -1.03 16.98
N ASN A 2 25.67 0.19 16.45
CA ASN A 2 26.53 0.77 15.41
C ASN A 2 26.34 0.04 14.07
N ASN A 3 25.26 0.36 13.37
CA ASN A 3 25.31 0.42 11.91
C ASN A 3 25.78 1.84 11.54
N ASN A 4 27.04 2.12 11.88
CA ASN A 4 27.80 3.17 11.20
C ASN A 4 28.26 2.54 9.88
N GLN A 5 27.62 2.89 8.76
CA GLN A 5 28.32 2.91 7.48
C GLN A 5 28.99 4.28 7.38
N VAL A 6 30.11 4.41 8.09
CA VAL A 6 31.28 5.15 7.61
C VAL A 6 32.12 4.03 6.98
N ASP A 7 32.50 4.08 5.71
CA ASP A 7 33.69 4.75 5.14
C ASP A 7 33.54 4.63 3.61
N ASP A 8 33.87 5.57 2.72
CA ASP A 8 35.09 6.37 2.65
C ASP A 8 34.83 7.84 2.25
N GLU A 9 35.61 8.73 2.86
CA GLU A 9 35.86 10.09 2.39
C GLU A 9 36.34 10.08 0.93
N LEU A 10 35.66 10.84 0.08
CA LEU A 10 36.15 11.13 -1.25
C LEU A 10 37.36 12.07 -1.09
N ASP A 11 38.57 11.54 -1.18
CA ASP A 11 39.82 12.30 -1.00
C ASP A 11 40.04 13.28 -2.18
N LEU A 12 39.41 14.46 -2.05
CA LEU A 12 39.31 15.50 -3.08
C LEU A 12 40.64 16.19 -3.37
N GLU A 13 41.56 16.27 -2.40
CA GLU A 13 42.90 16.82 -2.62
C GLU A 13 43.69 15.96 -3.62
N ASN A 14 43.36 14.66 -3.70
CA ASN A 14 43.95 13.76 -4.67
C ASN A 14 43.05 13.49 -5.89
N PHE A 15 41.81 13.99 -5.95
CA PHE A 15 40.88 13.76 -7.05
C PHE A 15 41.18 14.66 -8.26
N ASN A 16 41.93 14.18 -9.26
CA ASN A 16 42.39 14.95 -10.42
C ASN A 16 41.88 14.36 -11.75
N TYR A 17 42.21 14.95 -12.90
CA TYR A 17 41.79 14.44 -14.23
C TYR A 17 42.05 12.96 -14.41
N GLN A 18 43.22 12.48 -14.01
CA GLN A 18 43.53 11.06 -14.11
C GLN A 18 42.63 10.23 -13.19
N LYS A 19 42.47 10.62 -11.92
CA LYS A 19 41.59 9.96 -10.94
C LYS A 19 40.11 10.06 -11.25
N ALA A 20 39.72 11.09 -11.98
CA ALA A 20 38.36 11.30 -12.39
C ALA A 20 38.05 10.55 -13.69
N LEU A 21 39.02 10.44 -14.59
CA LEU A 21 39.00 9.46 -15.68
C LEU A 21 39.09 8.00 -15.17
N GLU A 22 39.49 7.77 -13.92
CA GLU A 22 39.30 6.46 -13.25
C GLU A 22 37.82 6.23 -12.88
N ILE A 23 37.01 7.28 -12.77
CA ILE A 23 35.59 7.14 -12.49
C ILE A 23 34.81 6.97 -13.78
N PRO A 24 34.09 5.84 -13.91
CA PRO A 24 33.54 5.45 -15.19
C PRO A 24 32.58 6.47 -15.79
N ASN A 25 31.64 6.99 -14.98
CA ASN A 25 30.60 7.87 -15.46
C ASN A 25 31.14 9.27 -15.86
N ILE A 26 32.33 9.66 -15.37
CA ILE A 26 33.04 10.90 -15.69
C ILE A 26 33.83 10.77 -16.97
N LYS A 27 34.59 9.67 -17.06
CA LYS A 27 35.41 9.35 -18.23
C LYS A 27 34.54 9.26 -19.48
N ALA A 28 33.29 8.80 -19.32
CA ALA A 28 32.29 8.66 -20.38
C ALA A 28 31.94 9.96 -21.11
N ILE A 29 32.30 11.10 -20.53
CA ILE A 29 32.13 12.42 -21.11
C ILE A 29 33.27 12.73 -22.08
N ASN A 30 34.24 11.84 -22.27
CA ASN A 30 35.35 11.99 -23.22
C ASN A 30 35.94 13.40 -23.24
N LEU A 31 36.11 13.91 -22.03
CA LEU A 31 36.49 15.28 -21.82
C LEU A 31 37.95 15.40 -22.19
N THR A 32 38.30 16.35 -23.02
CA THR A 32 39.68 16.85 -23.03
C THR A 32 40.07 17.26 -21.61
N GLU A 33 41.35 17.32 -21.28
CA GLU A 33 41.75 17.85 -19.96
C GLU A 33 41.20 19.26 -19.74
N GLU A 34 41.10 20.06 -20.80
CA GLU A 34 40.38 21.33 -20.82
C GLU A 34 38.88 21.17 -20.52
N GLU A 35 38.14 20.29 -21.19
CA GLU A 35 36.72 20.01 -20.93
C GLU A 35 36.52 19.38 -19.56
N PHE A 36 37.46 18.59 -19.07
CA PHE A 36 37.37 17.91 -17.80
C PHE A 36 37.54 18.91 -16.68
N ASN A 37 38.55 19.77 -16.82
CA ASN A 37 38.68 20.94 -15.98
C ASN A 37 37.45 21.86 -16.13
N LEU A 38 36.82 21.89 -17.32
CA LEU A 38 35.58 22.64 -17.62
C LEU A 38 34.32 22.04 -16.94
N TYR A 39 34.18 20.71 -16.85
CA TYR A 39 33.01 19.97 -16.36
C TYR A 39 33.29 19.16 -15.08
N PHE A 40 34.40 19.46 -14.39
CA PHE A 40 34.98 18.72 -13.26
C PHE A 40 33.98 18.36 -12.16
N TRP A 41 33.01 19.23 -11.91
CA TRP A 41 32.08 19.06 -10.78
C TRP A 41 30.83 18.25 -11.13
N ASP A 42 30.26 18.34 -12.35
CA ASP A 42 29.21 17.43 -12.86
C ASP A 42 29.71 15.98 -12.82
N ILE A 43 30.98 15.87 -13.12
CA ILE A 43 31.80 14.70 -13.00
C ILE A 43 31.88 14.19 -11.55
N VAL A 44 32.26 15.02 -10.59
CA VAL A 44 32.26 14.65 -9.18
C VAL A 44 30.86 14.31 -8.68
N GLU A 45 29.80 14.93 -9.21
CA GLU A 45 28.41 14.63 -8.88
C GLU A 45 27.98 13.27 -9.40
N VAL A 46 28.31 12.99 -10.65
CA VAL A 46 28.28 11.69 -11.26
C VAL A 46 29.03 10.64 -10.43
N TYR A 47 30.13 11.04 -9.78
CA TYR A 47 30.90 10.17 -8.90
C TYR A 47 30.31 10.01 -7.50
N ARG A 48 29.83 11.08 -6.89
CA ARG A 48 29.21 11.06 -5.56
C ARG A 48 27.84 10.45 -5.58
N SER A 49 27.09 10.64 -6.66
CA SER A 49 25.97 9.78 -7.03
C SER A 49 26.39 8.34 -7.04
N TYR A 50 27.46 8.05 -7.75
CA TYR A 50 28.00 6.72 -7.87
C TYR A 50 28.42 6.15 -6.49
N LEU A 51 28.96 6.96 -5.58
CA LEU A 51 29.34 6.57 -4.20
C LEU A 51 28.18 6.56 -3.18
N ASN A 52 27.23 7.48 -3.27
CA ASN A 52 26.02 7.47 -2.44
C ASN A 52 25.08 6.35 -2.89
N ASN A 53 25.09 6.01 -4.18
CA ASN A 53 24.55 4.75 -4.68
C ASN A 53 25.33 3.53 -4.15
N LEU A 54 26.59 3.69 -3.76
CA LEU A 54 27.35 2.65 -3.05
C LEU A 54 26.99 2.57 -1.56
N ASN A 55 26.65 3.69 -0.90
CA ASN A 55 26.55 3.76 0.57
C ASN A 55 25.12 3.84 1.15
N ASN A 56 24.15 4.50 0.51
CA ASN A 56 22.80 4.75 1.03
C ASN A 56 21.72 3.93 0.28
N GLN A 57 21.37 2.74 0.78
CA GLN A 57 20.42 1.85 0.09
C GLN A 57 18.93 2.10 0.41
N ASN A 58 18.59 2.85 1.48
CA ASN A 58 17.24 2.86 2.07
C ASN A 58 16.40 4.13 1.81
N ASP A 59 16.22 4.53 0.55
CA ASP A 59 14.88 4.88 0.02
C ASP A 59 14.63 6.18 -0.75
N SER A 60 15.58 7.03 -1.12
CA SER A 60 15.39 7.89 -2.33
C SER A 60 16.74 8.42 -2.77
N TYR A 61 17.26 7.90 -3.88
CA TYR A 61 18.56 8.31 -4.41
C TYR A 61 18.43 8.87 -5.83
N TYR A 62 19.38 9.68 -6.24
CA TYR A 62 19.39 10.28 -7.57
C TYR A 62 20.35 9.50 -8.45
N ILE A 63 19.94 9.35 -9.71
CA ILE A 63 20.77 8.77 -10.76
C ILE A 63 21.32 9.94 -11.54
N TYR A 64 22.63 10.02 -11.64
CA TYR A 64 23.33 11.06 -12.38
C TYR A 64 23.83 10.39 -13.67
N GLN A 65 23.48 10.92 -14.83
CA GLN A 65 23.61 10.35 -16.18
C GLN A 65 24.31 11.38 -17.06
N LEU A 66 24.86 11.10 -18.23
CA LEU A 66 25.20 12.19 -19.16
C LEU A 66 24.39 12.06 -20.44
N ASN A 67 23.75 13.13 -20.90
CA ASN A 67 23.14 13.24 -22.22
C ASN A 67 23.84 14.23 -23.13
N ARG A 68 23.44 14.23 -24.40
CA ARG A 68 23.75 15.32 -25.29
C ARG A 68 22.53 16.15 -25.57
N ASN A 69 22.76 17.44 -25.70
CA ASN A 69 21.73 18.35 -26.15
C ASN A 69 21.64 18.32 -27.68
N GLU A 70 20.72 19.12 -28.20
CA GLU A 70 20.34 19.20 -29.61
C GLU A 70 21.47 19.73 -30.53
N TYR A 71 22.54 20.24 -29.92
CA TYR A 71 23.74 20.79 -30.55
C TYR A 71 24.96 19.88 -30.39
N ASN A 72 24.74 18.65 -29.94
CA ASN A 72 25.73 17.58 -29.96
C ASN A 72 26.86 17.72 -28.91
N HIS A 73 26.65 18.45 -27.82
CA HIS A 73 27.60 18.53 -26.70
C HIS A 73 27.25 17.54 -25.60
N LEU A 74 28.23 17.07 -24.83
CA LEU A 74 27.97 16.31 -23.60
C LEU A 74 27.39 17.18 -22.49
N CYS A 75 26.54 16.56 -21.69
CA CYS A 75 25.72 17.19 -20.66
C CYS A 75 25.47 16.13 -19.59
N LEU A 76 25.36 16.48 -18.32
CA LEU A 76 24.93 15.57 -17.26
C LEU A 76 23.40 15.67 -17.11
N VAL A 77 22.69 14.55 -16.99
CA VAL A 77 21.25 14.41 -16.78
C VAL A 77 20.95 13.65 -15.52
N VAL A 78 20.09 14.23 -14.69
CA VAL A 78 19.82 13.70 -13.36
C VAL A 78 18.39 13.18 -13.30
N VAL A 79 18.25 11.93 -12.89
CA VAL A 79 16.99 11.23 -12.77
C VAL A 79 16.74 10.92 -11.30
N LYS A 80 15.67 11.50 -10.75
CA LYS A 80 15.22 11.20 -9.39
C LYS A 80 14.68 9.78 -9.32
N LYS A 81 15.26 8.94 -8.46
CA LYS A 81 14.65 7.66 -8.11
C LYS A 81 13.58 7.89 -7.05
N GLU A 82 12.35 7.56 -7.41
CA GLU A 82 11.17 7.65 -6.56
C GLU A 82 11.40 6.90 -5.23
N ASN A 83 11.05 7.51 -4.07
CA ASN A 83 11.18 6.80 -2.80
C ASN A 83 10.17 5.67 -2.66
N LYS A 84 10.45 4.71 -1.75
CA LYS A 84 9.51 3.63 -1.44
C LYS A 84 8.12 4.16 -1.11
N VAL A 85 8.02 5.20 -0.29
CA VAL A 85 6.75 5.80 0.14
C VAL A 85 5.98 6.40 -1.04
N ASP A 86 6.66 7.10 -1.94
CA ASP A 86 6.10 7.74 -3.13
C ASP A 86 5.64 6.68 -4.12
N LYS A 87 6.44 5.62 -4.31
CA LYS A 87 6.04 4.45 -5.10
C LYS A 87 4.80 3.77 -4.53
N ILE A 88 4.73 3.62 -3.20
CA ILE A 88 3.54 3.09 -2.53
C ILE A 88 2.36 4.01 -2.80
N LYS A 89 2.46 5.31 -2.50
CA LYS A 89 1.39 6.30 -2.73
C LYS A 89 0.88 6.31 -4.17
N ARG A 90 1.77 6.23 -5.16
CA ARG A 90 1.42 6.16 -6.60
C ARG A 90 0.59 4.93 -6.97
N ASN A 91 0.67 3.88 -6.17
CA ASN A 91 -0.09 2.67 -6.33
C ASN A 91 -1.41 2.68 -5.55
N TYR A 92 -1.62 3.63 -4.63
CA TYR A 92 -2.91 3.85 -3.99
C TYR A 92 -3.75 4.76 -4.88
N ILE A 93 -4.69 4.17 -5.61
CA ILE A 93 -5.56 4.91 -6.54
C ILE A 93 -6.63 5.70 -5.78
N LEU A 94 -6.99 5.24 -4.58
CA LEU A 94 -7.89 5.92 -3.68
C LEU A 94 -7.52 5.54 -2.24
N ASN A 95 -7.29 6.54 -1.39
CA ASN A 95 -7.08 6.34 0.03
C ASN A 95 -7.86 7.37 0.83
N THR A 96 -8.80 6.91 1.67
CA THR A 96 -9.55 7.83 2.55
C THR A 96 -8.97 7.94 3.95
N ILE A 97 -7.97 7.11 4.30
CA ILE A 97 -7.30 7.19 5.61
C ILE A 97 -6.31 8.35 5.59
N LYS A 98 -6.63 9.41 6.32
CA LYS A 98 -5.82 10.64 6.40
C LYS A 98 -4.41 10.42 6.97
N ASN A 99 -4.26 9.53 7.95
CA ASN A 99 -3.01 9.31 8.69
C ASN A 99 -2.43 7.92 8.42
N MET A 100 -2.52 7.43 7.19
CA MET A 100 -1.95 6.12 6.83
C MET A 100 -0.43 6.15 6.94
N ASP A 101 0.13 5.18 7.67
CA ASP A 101 1.58 5.03 7.77
C ASP A 101 2.09 4.12 6.64
N TYR A 102 2.69 4.74 5.63
CA TYR A 102 3.24 4.05 4.46
C TYR A 102 4.60 3.38 4.72
N ASN A 103 5.22 3.62 5.87
CA ASN A 103 6.50 3.00 6.23
C ASN A 103 6.33 1.62 6.85
N ILE A 104 5.12 1.30 7.32
CA ILE A 104 4.81 -0.02 7.85
C ILE A 104 4.74 -1.00 6.68
N SER A 105 5.49 -2.09 6.76
CA SER A 105 5.46 -3.18 5.79
C SER A 105 5.40 -4.51 6.51
N LEU A 106 4.75 -5.51 5.92
CA LEU A 106 5.04 -6.90 6.21
C LEU A 106 6.42 -7.25 5.62
N ALA A 107 7.43 -7.28 6.46
CA ALA A 107 8.71 -7.93 6.21
C ALA A 107 8.46 -9.43 6.02
N ASP A 108 9.24 -10.06 5.14
CA ASP A 108 9.20 -11.52 4.95
C ASP A 108 9.67 -12.27 6.21
N ASP A 109 10.25 -11.56 7.17
CA ASP A 109 10.66 -12.09 8.45
C ASP A 109 9.50 -12.08 9.44
N SER A 110 9.31 -13.24 10.05
CA SER A 110 8.48 -13.55 11.23
C SER A 110 8.71 -12.63 12.45
N GLN A 111 9.48 -11.55 12.31
CA GLN A 111 10.00 -10.72 13.39
C GLN A 111 9.26 -9.40 13.64
N ILE A 112 8.32 -8.97 12.79
CA ILE A 112 7.58 -7.71 13.02
C ILE A 112 6.84 -7.69 14.36
N PHE A 113 6.41 -8.86 14.82
CA PHE A 113 5.74 -9.01 16.11
C PHE A 113 6.57 -9.76 17.16
N SER A 114 7.74 -10.32 16.81
CA SER A 114 8.58 -11.01 17.79
C SER A 114 9.41 -10.06 18.64
N LYS A 115 9.65 -8.82 18.18
CA LYS A 115 10.61 -7.91 18.84
C LYS A 115 10.02 -6.89 19.80
N LYS A 116 8.74 -6.97 20.18
CA LYS A 116 8.18 -6.06 21.19
C LYS A 116 6.91 -6.55 21.90
N THR A 117 6.84 -7.81 22.33
CA THR A 117 5.71 -8.28 23.14
C THR A 117 6.16 -9.26 24.22
N GLU A 118 6.83 -8.74 25.25
CA GLU A 118 7.00 -9.48 26.52
C GLU A 118 5.67 -9.58 27.32
N ILE A 119 4.52 -9.13 26.78
CA ILE A 119 3.25 -9.03 27.51
C ILE A 119 2.02 -9.27 26.60
N LEU A 120 1.97 -10.37 25.85
CA LEU A 120 0.74 -10.80 25.16
C LEU A 120 0.46 -12.27 25.46
N ASP A 121 -0.78 -12.59 25.83
CA ASP A 121 -1.25 -13.98 25.99
C ASP A 121 -1.03 -14.78 24.70
N ALA A 122 -0.57 -16.03 24.84
CA ALA A 122 -0.27 -16.92 23.72
C ALA A 122 -1.45 -17.11 22.74
N ASN A 123 -2.68 -17.09 23.24
CA ASN A 123 -3.90 -17.20 22.43
C ASN A 123 -4.17 -15.94 21.58
N LEU A 124 -3.84 -14.74 22.10
CA LEU A 124 -3.99 -13.48 21.37
C LEU A 124 -2.99 -13.40 20.21
N LEU A 125 -1.76 -13.87 20.46
CA LEU A 125 -0.73 -14.03 19.43
C LEU A 125 -1.17 -15.02 18.35
N ALA A 126 -1.83 -16.13 18.71
CA ALA A 126 -2.26 -17.14 17.76
C ALA A 126 -3.23 -16.59 16.70
N GLU A 127 -4.26 -15.83 17.10
CA GLU A 127 -5.24 -15.26 16.15
C GLU A 127 -4.63 -14.20 15.23
N ARG A 128 -3.76 -13.33 15.78
CA ARG A 128 -3.00 -12.36 14.97
C ARG A 128 -2.09 -13.07 13.97
N ASN A 129 -1.39 -14.11 14.41
CA ASN A 129 -0.50 -14.89 13.57
C ASN A 129 -1.24 -15.61 12.44
N LYS A 130 -2.49 -16.06 12.64
CA LYS A 130 -3.32 -16.61 11.55
C LYS A 130 -3.52 -15.59 10.42
N LEU A 131 -3.89 -14.35 10.77
CA LEU A 131 -4.08 -13.28 9.79
C LEU A 131 -2.77 -12.91 9.09
N ILE A 132 -1.68 -12.78 9.86
CA ILE A 132 -0.36 -12.45 9.31
C ILE A 132 0.12 -13.55 8.36
N ASN A 133 0.00 -14.82 8.75
CA ASN A 133 0.36 -15.96 7.91
C ASN A 133 -0.47 -15.99 6.63
N PHE A 134 -1.78 -15.75 6.73
CA PHE A 134 -2.64 -15.60 5.55
C PHE A 134 -2.13 -14.52 4.60
N PHE A 135 -1.82 -13.32 5.11
CA PHE A 135 -1.29 -12.23 4.29
C PHE A 135 0.09 -12.52 3.71
N LEU A 136 0.98 -13.19 4.44
CA LEU A 136 2.28 -13.62 3.94
C LEU A 136 2.12 -14.65 2.82
N GLU A 137 1.19 -15.60 2.94
CA GLU A 137 0.88 -16.56 1.87
C GLU A 137 0.35 -15.87 0.62
N GLU A 138 -0.59 -14.93 0.77
CA GLU A 138 -1.14 -14.17 -0.37
C GLU A 138 -0.07 -13.29 -1.04
N ALA A 139 0.80 -12.64 -0.25
CA ALA A 139 1.94 -11.89 -0.78
C ALA A 139 2.89 -12.81 -1.59
N ARG A 140 3.18 -14.02 -1.10
CA ARG A 140 4.01 -15.01 -1.81
C ARG A 140 3.36 -15.49 -3.12
N LYS A 141 2.03 -15.60 -3.17
CA LYS A 141 1.30 -15.94 -4.41
C LYS A 141 1.41 -14.83 -5.44
N ASN A 142 1.30 -13.56 -5.01
CA ASN A 142 1.49 -12.42 -5.91
C ASN A 142 2.88 -12.44 -6.57
N LYS A 143 3.93 -12.82 -5.81
CA LYS A 143 5.27 -13.07 -6.38
C LYS A 143 5.26 -14.13 -7.48
N LYS A 144 4.61 -15.28 -7.24
CA LYS A 144 4.54 -16.37 -8.22
C LYS A 144 3.78 -15.95 -9.47
N ASN A 145 2.65 -15.26 -9.34
CA ASN A 145 1.86 -14.79 -10.48
C ASN A 145 2.63 -13.77 -11.33
N THR A 146 3.50 -12.94 -10.72
CA THR A 146 4.37 -12.02 -11.48
C THR A 146 5.51 -12.73 -12.21
N LEU A 147 6.00 -13.86 -11.70
CA LEU A 147 7.14 -14.60 -12.27
C LEU A 147 6.72 -15.71 -13.25
N ILE A 148 5.56 -16.31 -13.02
CA ILE A 148 5.01 -17.42 -13.79
C ILE A 148 3.53 -17.09 -13.98
N LYS A 149 3.08 -16.87 -15.23
CA LYS A 149 1.66 -16.64 -15.59
C LYS A 149 0.83 -17.91 -15.39
N ASN A 150 0.80 -18.44 -14.18
CA ASN A 150 -0.02 -19.58 -13.81
C ASN A 150 -1.39 -19.07 -13.39
N ASN A 151 -2.38 -19.25 -14.28
CA ASN A 151 -3.77 -18.78 -14.11
C ASN A 151 -4.56 -19.50 -13.00
N ASN A 152 -3.94 -20.39 -12.20
CA ASN A 152 -4.66 -21.29 -11.29
C ASN A 152 -4.66 -20.86 -9.81
N GLN A 153 -4.07 -19.72 -9.45
CA GLN A 153 -4.08 -19.23 -8.06
C GLN A 153 -4.71 -17.84 -7.97
N GLN A 154 -6.01 -17.82 -7.74
CA GLN A 154 -6.78 -16.61 -7.49
C GLN A 154 -6.46 -16.04 -6.10
N PRO A 155 -6.33 -14.71 -5.96
CA PRO A 155 -6.06 -14.09 -4.68
C PRO A 155 -7.27 -14.21 -3.77
N LYS A 156 -7.03 -14.52 -2.49
CA LYS A 156 -8.08 -14.75 -1.51
C LYS A 156 -8.48 -13.44 -0.83
N SER A 157 -9.78 -13.21 -0.74
CA SER A 157 -10.39 -12.13 0.05
C SER A 157 -10.50 -12.52 1.52
N ALA A 158 -10.65 -11.55 2.42
CA ALA A 158 -10.75 -11.80 3.86
C ALA A 158 -11.76 -10.88 4.56
N PHE A 159 -12.40 -11.38 5.61
CA PHE A 159 -13.19 -10.58 6.55
C PHE A 159 -12.48 -10.55 7.90
N ILE A 160 -12.07 -9.37 8.36
CA ILE A 160 -11.32 -9.17 9.59
C ILE A 160 -12.22 -8.43 10.56
N TYR A 161 -12.41 -8.99 11.75
CA TYR A 161 -13.23 -8.32 12.78
C TYR A 161 -12.62 -8.44 14.17
N GLY A 162 -13.10 -7.61 15.10
CA GLY A 162 -12.62 -7.62 16.48
C GLY A 162 -12.76 -6.26 17.15
N ASP A 163 -12.29 -6.15 18.39
CA ASP A 163 -12.49 -4.95 19.19
C ASP A 163 -11.76 -3.72 18.61
N PHE A 164 -12.14 -2.53 19.09
CA PHE A 164 -11.49 -1.29 18.70
C PHE A 164 -9.99 -1.31 19.05
N SER A 165 -9.19 -0.66 18.21
CA SER A 165 -7.76 -0.42 18.45
C SER A 165 -6.86 -1.65 18.60
N VAL A 166 -7.34 -2.86 18.27
CA VAL A 166 -6.54 -4.10 18.30
C VAL A 166 -5.57 -4.28 17.11
N GLY A 167 -5.45 -3.26 16.25
CA GLY A 167 -4.47 -3.25 15.15
C GLY A 167 -4.94 -3.86 13.82
N LYS A 168 -6.24 -4.09 13.63
CA LYS A 168 -6.80 -4.66 12.37
C LYS A 168 -6.35 -3.86 11.13
N SER A 169 -6.57 -2.55 11.15
CA SER A 169 -6.21 -1.66 10.04
C SER A 169 -4.69 -1.59 9.83
N ILE A 170 -3.90 -1.58 10.90
CA ILE A 170 -2.43 -1.53 10.84
C ILE A 170 -1.87 -2.78 10.14
N ILE A 171 -2.34 -3.98 10.50
CA ILE A 171 -1.88 -5.23 9.89
C ILE A 171 -2.23 -5.24 8.39
N THR A 172 -3.44 -4.80 8.02
CA THR A 172 -3.84 -4.70 6.61
C THR A 172 -3.09 -3.61 5.85
N GLN A 173 -2.75 -2.49 6.48
CA GLN A 173 -1.91 -1.44 5.89
C GLN A 173 -0.50 -1.98 5.62
N ALA A 174 0.10 -2.68 6.58
CA ALA A 174 1.40 -3.35 6.42
C ALA A 174 1.39 -4.30 5.21
N TYR A 175 0.32 -5.09 5.06
CA TYR A 175 0.14 -5.99 3.92
C TYR A 175 0.04 -5.23 2.59
N THR A 176 -0.85 -4.25 2.52
CA THR A 176 -1.11 -3.48 1.28
C THR A 176 0.08 -2.64 0.84
N ASN A 177 0.81 -2.03 1.78
CA ASN A 177 2.07 -1.34 1.51
C ASN A 177 3.12 -2.30 0.95
N THR A 178 3.27 -3.49 1.55
CA THR A 178 4.23 -4.51 1.07
C THR A 178 3.94 -4.96 -0.35
N ILE A 179 2.70 -5.35 -0.66
CA ILE A 179 2.36 -5.84 -2.00
C ILE A 179 2.36 -4.73 -3.05
N SER A 180 1.98 -3.51 -2.67
CA SER A 180 2.09 -2.32 -3.51
C SER A 180 3.54 -2.05 -3.89
N LEU A 181 4.45 -2.07 -2.91
CA LEU A 181 5.85 -1.79 -3.14
C LEU A 181 6.55 -2.89 -3.94
N LYS A 182 6.35 -4.16 -3.53
CA LYS A 182 7.05 -5.33 -4.08
C LYS A 182 6.52 -5.75 -5.45
N TYR A 183 5.21 -5.67 -5.67
CA TYR A 183 4.55 -6.21 -6.87
C TYR A 183 3.85 -5.14 -7.71
N ASN A 184 3.95 -3.86 -7.33
CA ASN A 184 3.36 -2.73 -8.05
C ASN A 184 1.83 -2.84 -8.24
N LEU A 185 1.15 -3.52 -7.31
CA LEU A 185 -0.30 -3.68 -7.33
C LEU A 185 -1.01 -2.37 -6.99
N LYS A 186 -2.09 -2.08 -7.70
CA LYS A 186 -2.97 -0.97 -7.42
C LYS A 186 -3.87 -1.29 -6.23
N ILE A 187 -3.94 -0.37 -5.27
CA ILE A 187 -4.67 -0.51 -4.01
C ILE A 187 -5.72 0.59 -3.92
N ALA A 188 -6.92 0.25 -3.48
CA ALA A 188 -7.89 1.21 -2.96
C ALA A 188 -8.13 0.88 -1.48
N TYR A 189 -7.90 1.84 -0.60
CA TYR A 189 -8.10 1.69 0.84
C TYR A 189 -9.12 2.73 1.30
N ILE A 190 -10.33 2.29 1.62
CA ILE A 190 -11.44 3.19 1.91
C ILE A 190 -12.09 2.84 3.23
N THR A 191 -12.53 3.85 3.98
CA THR A 191 -13.48 3.67 5.07
C THR A 191 -14.89 3.81 4.49
N LEU A 192 -15.88 3.03 4.98
CA LEU A 192 -17.26 3.18 4.52
C LEU A 192 -17.80 4.60 4.78
N ASN A 193 -17.45 5.18 5.92
CA ASN A 193 -17.90 6.52 6.31
C ASN A 193 -17.44 7.58 5.31
N ASP A 194 -16.16 7.58 4.95
CA ASP A 194 -15.63 8.58 4.02
C ASP A 194 -16.10 8.31 2.60
N LEU A 195 -16.26 7.04 2.19
CA LEU A 195 -16.85 6.69 0.91
C LEU A 195 -18.22 7.35 0.74
N PHE A 196 -19.14 7.14 1.69
CA PHE A 196 -20.49 7.68 1.56
C PHE A 196 -20.54 9.20 1.74
N LYS A 197 -19.72 9.78 2.65
CA LYS A 197 -19.62 11.23 2.77
C LYS A 197 -19.18 11.89 1.47
N ASN A 198 -18.13 11.36 0.84
CA ASN A 198 -17.61 11.90 -0.42
C ASN A 198 -18.65 11.77 -1.53
N VAL A 199 -19.29 10.60 -1.65
CA VAL A 199 -20.35 10.39 -2.65
C VAL A 199 -21.52 11.35 -2.44
N ILE A 200 -22.01 11.51 -1.21
CA ILE A 200 -23.10 12.47 -0.89
C ILE A 200 -22.70 13.91 -1.24
N GLN A 201 -21.45 14.29 -0.99
CA GLN A 201 -20.94 15.61 -1.38
C GLN A 201 -21.00 15.81 -2.90
N PHE A 202 -20.57 14.82 -3.70
CA PHE A 202 -20.66 14.87 -5.15
C PHE A 202 -22.11 14.89 -5.65
N PHE A 203 -23.01 14.17 -4.98
CA PHE A 203 -24.45 14.17 -5.30
C PHE A 203 -25.11 15.54 -5.23
N ASN A 204 -24.69 16.38 -4.29
CA ASN A 204 -25.26 17.71 -4.13
C ASN A 204 -24.86 18.67 -5.27
N TYR A 205 -23.87 18.30 -6.10
CA TYR A 205 -23.57 19.00 -7.35
C TYR A 205 -24.42 18.38 -8.47
N LYS A 206 -25.50 19.07 -8.84
CA LYS A 206 -26.65 18.57 -9.61
C LYS A 206 -26.35 17.95 -11.00
N ASP A 207 -25.19 18.21 -11.60
CA ASP A 207 -24.93 17.86 -13.00
C ASP A 207 -23.96 16.67 -13.21
N THR A 208 -23.45 16.05 -12.15
CA THR A 208 -22.36 15.03 -12.25
C THR A 208 -22.58 13.74 -11.47
N SER A 209 -23.68 13.60 -10.73
CA SER A 209 -23.83 12.54 -9.73
C SER A 209 -23.72 11.11 -10.28
N ASP A 210 -24.52 10.73 -11.29
CA ASP A 210 -24.55 9.34 -11.79
C ASP A 210 -23.26 8.91 -12.50
N LEU A 211 -22.66 9.80 -13.31
CA LEU A 211 -21.39 9.50 -14.00
C LEU A 211 -20.26 9.31 -12.98
N VAL A 212 -20.15 10.18 -11.98
CA VAL A 212 -19.11 10.11 -10.95
C VAL A 212 -19.23 8.83 -10.11
N ILE A 213 -20.45 8.40 -9.77
CA ILE A 213 -20.65 7.14 -9.05
C ILE A 213 -20.27 5.96 -9.91
N ASN A 214 -20.68 5.96 -11.18
CA ASN A 214 -20.34 4.88 -12.10
C ASN A 214 -18.82 4.76 -12.27
N GLU A 215 -18.10 5.89 -12.38
CA GLU A 215 -16.64 5.91 -12.41
C GLU A 215 -16.03 5.38 -11.10
N LEU A 216 -16.55 5.79 -9.95
CA LEU A 216 -16.10 5.30 -8.64
C LEU A 216 -16.34 3.79 -8.49
N VAL A 217 -17.52 3.31 -8.84
CA VAL A 217 -17.87 1.88 -8.84
C VAL A 217 -16.95 1.12 -9.78
N ASN A 218 -16.69 1.65 -10.98
CA ASN A 218 -15.78 1.05 -11.95
C ASN A 218 -14.34 0.98 -11.42
N LEU A 219 -13.84 2.07 -10.83
CA LEU A 219 -12.52 2.18 -10.21
C LEU A 219 -12.35 1.13 -9.10
N LEU A 220 -13.29 1.08 -8.15
CA LEU A 220 -13.25 0.15 -7.01
C LEU A 220 -13.49 -1.30 -7.44
N SER A 221 -14.25 -1.53 -8.51
CA SER A 221 -14.41 -2.85 -9.11
C SER A 221 -13.09 -3.35 -9.74
N ASN A 222 -12.26 -2.44 -10.27
CA ASN A 222 -11.11 -2.78 -11.11
C ASN A 222 -9.73 -2.55 -10.49
N VAL A 223 -9.65 -2.19 -9.21
CA VAL A 223 -8.39 -2.20 -8.48
C VAL A 223 -7.92 -3.62 -8.15
N ASP A 224 -6.61 -3.86 -8.06
CA ASP A 224 -6.07 -5.19 -7.75
C ASP A 224 -6.50 -5.64 -6.35
N VAL A 225 -6.34 -4.75 -5.36
CA VAL A 225 -6.77 -4.98 -3.97
C VAL A 225 -7.65 -3.84 -3.48
N LEU A 226 -8.84 -4.20 -2.98
CA LEU A 226 -9.77 -3.28 -2.33
C LEU A 226 -9.82 -3.58 -0.84
N VAL A 227 -9.55 -2.57 -0.01
CA VAL A 227 -9.78 -2.64 1.45
C VAL A 227 -10.95 -1.73 1.79
N ILE A 228 -11.95 -2.30 2.47
CA ILE A 228 -13.09 -1.59 3.03
C ILE A 228 -13.00 -1.67 4.55
N ASP A 229 -12.58 -0.56 5.15
CA ASP A 229 -12.41 -0.39 6.59
C ASP A 229 -13.63 0.27 7.25
N ASP A 230 -13.73 0.13 8.57
CA ASP A 230 -14.86 0.54 9.39
C ASP A 230 -16.22 0.04 8.84
N PHE A 231 -16.26 -1.22 8.42
CA PHE A 231 -17.47 -1.85 7.92
C PHE A 231 -18.50 -2.01 9.07
N SER A 232 -19.68 -1.42 8.90
CA SER A 232 -20.75 -1.39 9.91
C SER A 232 -22.11 -1.33 9.22
N SER A 233 -23.13 -1.95 9.83
CA SER A 233 -24.50 -1.96 9.29
C SER A 233 -25.23 -0.62 9.42
N VAL A 234 -24.81 0.25 10.35
CA VAL A 234 -25.40 1.58 10.57
C VAL A 234 -25.26 2.48 9.35
N ASN A 235 -24.18 2.30 8.59
CA ASN A 235 -23.87 3.13 7.42
C ASN A 235 -24.52 2.61 6.13
N LEU A 236 -25.29 1.52 6.21
CA LEU A 236 -25.85 0.85 5.05
C LEU A 236 -27.33 1.20 4.95
N ASN A 237 -27.71 2.01 3.96
CA ASN A 237 -29.10 2.23 3.58
C ASN A 237 -29.38 1.54 2.24
N TYR A 238 -30.65 1.42 1.85
CA TYR A 238 -31.03 0.72 0.62
C TYR A 238 -30.23 1.24 -0.60
N TRP A 239 -30.21 2.55 -0.79
CA TRP A 239 -29.58 3.20 -1.94
C TRP A 239 -28.05 2.99 -1.97
N SER A 240 -27.35 3.14 -0.83
CA SER A 240 -25.90 3.00 -0.78
C SER A 240 -25.45 1.56 -1.06
N ILE A 241 -26.27 0.59 -0.65
CA ILE A 241 -26.01 -0.81 -0.99
C ILE A 241 -26.31 -1.09 -2.46
N SER A 242 -27.51 -0.72 -2.95
CA SER A 242 -27.96 -1.06 -4.30
C SER A 242 -27.12 -0.41 -5.39
N THR A 243 -26.72 0.84 -5.17
CA THR A 243 -26.10 1.69 -6.19
C THR A 243 -24.58 1.62 -6.15
N ILE A 244 -23.98 1.37 -4.98
CA ILE A 244 -22.52 1.45 -4.80
C ILE A 244 -21.93 0.08 -4.41
N LEU A 245 -22.29 -0.43 -3.22
CA LEU A 245 -21.57 -1.60 -2.68
C LEU A 245 -21.88 -2.89 -3.44
N MET A 246 -23.15 -3.17 -3.75
CA MET A 246 -23.54 -4.42 -4.41
C MET A 246 -22.89 -4.55 -5.80
N PRO A 247 -22.90 -3.53 -6.68
CA PRO A 247 -22.18 -3.59 -7.95
C PRO A 247 -20.68 -3.86 -7.79
N ILE A 248 -20.02 -3.19 -6.84
CA ILE A 248 -18.58 -3.40 -6.57
C ILE A 248 -18.33 -4.86 -6.15
N ILE A 249 -19.08 -5.35 -5.17
CA ILE A 249 -18.89 -6.72 -4.65
C ILE A 249 -19.20 -7.77 -5.72
N GLU A 250 -20.26 -7.60 -6.51
CA GLU A 250 -20.61 -8.54 -7.57
C GLU A 250 -19.56 -8.57 -8.69
N ASN A 251 -19.04 -7.40 -9.12
CA ASN A 251 -17.98 -7.33 -10.11
C ASN A 251 -16.68 -7.97 -9.63
N ARG A 252 -16.31 -7.73 -8.37
CA ARG A 252 -15.10 -8.32 -7.77
C ARG A 252 -15.23 -9.82 -7.54
N LEU A 253 -16.43 -10.31 -7.25
CA LEU A 253 -16.71 -11.74 -7.16
C LEU A 253 -16.58 -12.42 -8.54
N LYS A 254 -17.12 -11.81 -9.61
CA LYS A 254 -16.99 -12.33 -10.99
C LYS A 254 -15.54 -12.35 -11.48
N SER A 255 -14.78 -11.30 -11.16
CA SER A 255 -13.38 -11.15 -11.59
C SER A 255 -12.36 -11.71 -10.59
N THR A 256 -12.82 -12.28 -9.48
CA THR A 256 -11.98 -12.93 -8.45
C THR A 256 -10.87 -12.03 -7.92
N ARG A 257 -11.19 -10.75 -7.70
CA ARG A 257 -10.23 -9.75 -7.20
C ARG A 257 -10.25 -9.68 -5.67
N GLN A 258 -9.08 -9.49 -5.07
CA GLN A 258 -8.91 -9.52 -3.62
C GLN A 258 -9.66 -8.39 -2.94
N THR A 259 -10.53 -8.71 -2.00
CA THR A 259 -11.26 -7.72 -1.20
C THR A 259 -11.08 -8.02 0.28
N ILE A 260 -10.68 -7.02 1.05
CA ILE A 260 -10.46 -7.15 2.50
C ILE A 260 -11.47 -6.26 3.19
N PHE A 261 -12.29 -6.85 4.06
CA PHE A 261 -13.23 -6.13 4.90
C PHE A 261 -12.67 -6.04 6.31
N ILE A 262 -12.77 -4.87 6.94
CA ILE A 262 -12.38 -4.66 8.34
C ILE A 262 -13.59 -4.11 9.07
N SER A 263 -13.96 -4.76 10.18
CA SER A 263 -15.18 -4.46 10.92
C SER A 263 -14.93 -4.52 12.43
N ASN A 264 -15.74 -3.82 13.22
CA ASN A 264 -15.79 -4.06 14.67
C ASN A 264 -16.79 -5.17 15.04
N PHE A 265 -17.61 -5.60 14.09
CA PHE A 265 -18.65 -6.61 14.24
C PHE A 265 -18.36 -7.83 13.37
N SER A 266 -18.64 -9.02 13.89
CA SER A 266 -18.70 -10.24 13.08
C SER A 266 -19.82 -10.16 12.03
N ILE A 267 -19.75 -10.99 10.99
CA ILE A 267 -20.80 -11.08 9.98
C ILE A 267 -22.15 -11.45 10.62
N GLU A 268 -22.14 -12.35 11.62
CA GLU A 268 -23.35 -12.73 12.35
C GLU A 268 -23.96 -11.55 13.12
N GLN A 269 -23.13 -10.74 13.79
CA GLN A 269 -23.59 -9.52 14.46
C GLN A 269 -24.16 -8.50 13.46
N LEU A 270 -23.54 -8.36 12.28
CA LEU A 270 -24.04 -7.50 11.20
C LEU A 270 -25.40 -7.99 10.70
N ILE A 271 -25.57 -9.29 10.44
CA ILE A 271 -26.84 -9.90 10.05
C ILE A 271 -27.89 -9.69 11.15
N ASN A 272 -27.56 -9.93 12.41
CA ASN A 272 -28.50 -9.74 13.51
C ASN A 272 -28.98 -8.29 13.63
N SER A 273 -28.11 -7.30 13.36
CA SER A 273 -28.50 -5.89 13.38
C SER A 273 -29.53 -5.52 12.29
N THR A 274 -29.64 -6.29 11.20
CA THR A 274 -30.65 -6.02 10.15
C THR A 274 -32.06 -6.41 10.56
N LYS A 275 -32.22 -7.25 11.60
CA LYS A 275 -33.54 -7.68 12.10
C LYS A 275 -34.37 -6.48 12.60
N ASN A 276 -33.70 -5.43 13.06
CA ASN A 276 -34.34 -4.20 13.54
C ASN A 276 -34.71 -3.21 12.41
N THR A 277 -34.38 -3.52 11.15
CA THR A 277 -34.74 -2.65 10.01
C THR A 277 -36.22 -2.87 9.64
N THR A 278 -37.03 -1.83 9.79
CA THR A 278 -38.49 -1.89 9.52
C THR A 278 -38.81 -2.02 8.03
N ASN A 279 -37.98 -1.43 7.16
CA ASN A 279 -38.12 -1.55 5.72
C ASN A 279 -37.66 -2.95 5.24
N ILE A 280 -38.61 -3.75 4.75
CA ILE A 280 -38.39 -5.13 4.29
C ILE A 280 -37.42 -5.19 3.10
N GLU A 281 -37.50 -4.26 2.16
CA GLU A 281 -36.62 -4.22 0.98
C GLU A 281 -35.18 -3.89 1.37
N GLU A 282 -35.00 -2.94 2.28
CA GLU A 282 -33.70 -2.60 2.83
C GLU A 282 -33.11 -3.79 3.60
N GLN A 283 -33.92 -4.45 4.43
CA GLN A 283 -33.51 -5.65 5.16
C GLN A 283 -33.03 -6.75 4.21
N LYS A 284 -33.82 -7.08 3.18
CA LYS A 284 -33.44 -8.09 2.15
C LYS A 284 -32.15 -7.70 1.43
N THR A 285 -31.99 -6.41 1.11
CA THR A 285 -30.82 -5.90 0.42
C THR A 285 -29.56 -5.99 1.27
N LYS A 286 -29.64 -5.69 2.58
CA LYS A 286 -28.54 -5.91 3.54
C LYS A 286 -28.15 -7.38 3.67
N LEU A 287 -29.14 -8.26 3.82
CA LEU A 287 -28.89 -9.71 3.90
C LEU A 287 -28.20 -10.24 2.64
N ARG A 288 -28.65 -9.80 1.45
CA ARG A 288 -27.99 -10.13 0.18
C ARG A 288 -26.54 -9.67 0.16
N LEU A 289 -26.25 -8.45 0.64
CA LEU A 289 -24.88 -7.93 0.68
C LEU A 289 -23.98 -8.81 1.56
N PHE A 290 -24.44 -9.15 2.77
CA PHE A 290 -23.66 -9.98 3.70
C PHE A 290 -23.40 -11.38 3.14
N ASN A 291 -24.41 -12.01 2.50
CA ASN A 291 -24.21 -13.28 1.80
C ASN A 291 -23.13 -13.17 0.70
N ARG A 292 -23.12 -12.07 -0.07
CA ARG A 292 -22.09 -11.85 -1.10
C ARG A 292 -20.70 -11.65 -0.50
N ILE A 293 -20.59 -11.00 0.66
CA ILE A 293 -19.32 -10.84 1.39
C ILE A 293 -18.82 -12.21 1.87
N GLU A 294 -19.69 -13.07 2.41
CA GLU A 294 -19.34 -14.43 2.79
C GLU A 294 -18.83 -15.25 1.60
N TYR A 295 -19.52 -15.19 0.46
CA TYR A 295 -19.06 -15.85 -0.77
C TYR A 295 -17.71 -15.32 -1.24
N LEU A 296 -17.53 -14.00 -1.25
CA LEU A 296 -16.30 -13.38 -1.71
C LEU A 296 -15.10 -13.77 -0.84
N THR A 297 -15.31 -13.89 0.47
CA THR A 297 -14.27 -14.23 1.44
C THR A 297 -14.05 -15.73 1.60
N TYR A 298 -14.97 -16.57 1.14
CA TYR A 298 -14.85 -18.03 1.14
C TYR A 298 -14.45 -18.59 2.52
N GLY A 299 -15.03 -18.05 3.59
CA GLY A 299 -14.74 -18.46 4.97
C GLY A 299 -13.39 -17.99 5.54
N ASN A 300 -12.61 -17.19 4.81
CA ASN A 300 -11.40 -16.54 5.33
C ASN A 300 -11.78 -15.39 6.28
N ILE A 301 -12.24 -15.76 7.48
CA ILE A 301 -12.73 -14.85 8.51
C ILE A 301 -11.74 -14.88 9.68
N PHE A 302 -11.25 -13.72 10.09
CA PHE A 302 -10.23 -13.58 11.13
C PHE A 302 -10.74 -12.70 12.27
N LYS A 303 -10.74 -13.23 13.50
CA LYS A 303 -11.07 -12.47 14.70
C LYS A 303 -9.80 -11.99 15.38
N ILE A 304 -9.57 -10.68 15.41
CA ILE A 304 -8.43 -10.09 16.10
C ILE A 304 -8.88 -9.63 17.49
N THR A 305 -8.19 -10.12 18.51
CA THR A 305 -8.42 -9.74 19.90
C THR A 305 -7.12 -9.28 20.54
N GLY A 306 -7.21 -8.70 21.74
CA GLY A 306 -6.06 -8.35 22.57
C GLY A 306 -6.01 -6.88 22.93
N PRO A 307 -4.95 -6.45 23.63
CA PRO A 307 -4.85 -5.07 24.08
C PRO A 307 -4.79 -4.11 22.88
N SER A 308 -5.33 -2.92 23.12
CA SER A 308 -5.19 -1.80 22.21
C SER A 308 -3.71 -1.60 21.87
N VAL A 309 -3.38 -1.61 20.58
CA VAL A 309 -2.03 -1.32 20.08
C VAL A 309 -1.69 0.17 20.29
N PHE A 310 -2.70 0.98 20.59
CA PHE A 310 -2.57 2.36 21.03
C PHE A 310 -2.75 2.45 22.56
N LYS A 311 -1.67 2.74 23.27
CA LYS A 311 -1.74 3.15 24.68
C LYS A 311 -2.18 4.62 24.68
N VAL A 312 -3.43 4.90 25.06
CA VAL A 312 -3.84 6.28 25.37
C VAL A 312 -3.15 6.63 26.68
N VAL A 313 -2.10 7.46 26.60
CA VAL A 313 -1.50 8.05 27.79
C VAL A 313 -2.41 9.20 28.18
N ASN A 314 -3.27 8.99 29.17
CA ASN A 314 -3.93 10.12 29.83
C ASN A 314 -2.85 10.83 30.64
N ASN A 315 -2.45 12.03 30.20
CA ASN A 315 -1.69 12.92 31.06
C ASN A 315 -2.62 13.38 32.18
N SER A 316 -2.49 12.76 33.36
CA SER A 316 -3.04 13.23 34.62
C SER A 316 -2.13 14.29 35.22
#